data_AF-A0A972UVJ4-F1
#
_entry.id   AF-A0A972UVJ4-F1
#
_cell.length_a   1.000
_cell.length_b   1.000
_cell.length_c   1.000
_cell.angle_alpha   90.00
_cell.angle_beta   90.00
_cell.angle_gamma   90.00
#
_symmetry.space_group_name_H-M   'P 1'
#
loop_
_entity.id
_entity.type
_entity.pdbx_description
1 polymer ?
#
loop_
_entity_poly.entity_id
_entity_poly.type
_entity_poly.pdbx_seq_one_letter_code
_entity_poly.pdbx_strand_id
1 'polypeptide(L)'
;GMDMGFSPQELKAMVLTNFLGNFTREQERPDFRMSGGNMSVSEAGSPYFIFANLYKFQNNITSDNWPITNRIFEAYLKNQSEDMMASRMRNMTGMSEDEMANIALQDSSFAEILADPKQKKIIDNVIKLKGDVLFSMIQWKAGEEEFADYLTDLLNNNKFKNIEFEEFDREINEEFGIELTPIMENWFQMKKLPGYIFSPVNAVKVKTEDMIKTKVSFAVTNFSDTEGVIKITFRLGDFGGRGGGGFGMGGPGADNSINEVIYLDAHQTKEVSYLLDADPRMITLNTMTSQNIPQVITNGFRDIEEDLKAEAIEGEKILEIPVTVALPNEIIVDNEDPEFEFTTQDDESLLQKWLISEDENSSRYSGYNNWHPPSNWTLTTNSEFFGEYIRSGYYIKSGDGSLKAKWNVPLVESGYYDVYYYLYKSRDFRRGRGGRGGGRGDQNGEYNFIIHHDDGPEDVTLEFNSAESGWNHLGSYYFSPDTALIELSNKSELRTINADAVKLVKL
;
A
#
# COMPACT_ATOMS: atom_id res chain seq x y z
N GLY A 1 -6.62 10.75 -38.01
CA GLY A 1 -6.66 9.56 -37.15
C GLY A 1 -5.27 9.37 -36.60
N MET A 2 -5.11 9.28 -35.28
CA MET A 2 -3.84 8.91 -34.68
C MET A 2 -3.63 7.43 -34.91
N ASP A 3 -2.62 7.10 -35.71
CA ASP A 3 -2.17 5.73 -35.94
C ASP A 3 -1.47 5.28 -34.66
N MET A 4 -2.13 4.44 -33.85
CA MET A 4 -1.66 4.07 -32.51
C MET A 4 -0.52 3.03 -32.52
N GLY A 5 0.19 2.86 -33.63
CA GLY A 5 1.36 1.97 -33.73
C GLY A 5 1.07 0.46 -33.59
N PHE A 6 -0.18 0.07 -33.35
CA PHE A 6 -0.57 -1.33 -33.20
C PHE A 6 -0.78 -2.00 -34.55
N SER A 7 -0.31 -3.24 -34.66
CA SER A 7 -0.62 -4.12 -35.77
C SER A 7 -2.13 -4.43 -35.84
N PRO A 8 -2.66 -4.79 -37.02
CA PRO A 8 -4.04 -5.21 -37.14
C PRO A 8 -4.42 -6.43 -36.28
N GLN A 9 -3.46 -7.28 -35.91
CA GLN A 9 -3.67 -8.43 -35.04
C GLN A 9 -3.80 -8.00 -33.58
N GLU A 10 -2.94 -7.09 -33.11
CA GLU A 10 -3.03 -6.52 -31.76
C GLU A 10 -4.35 -5.77 -31.57
N LEU A 11 -4.79 -5.00 -32.56
CA LEU A 11 -6.10 -4.34 -32.50
C LEU A 11 -7.25 -5.34 -32.37
N LYS A 12 -7.20 -6.48 -33.08
CA LYS A 12 -8.21 -7.54 -32.95
C LYS A 12 -8.17 -8.19 -31.56
N ALA A 13 -6.98 -8.51 -31.06
CA ALA A 13 -6.79 -9.08 -29.73
C ALA A 13 -7.31 -8.12 -28.65
N MET A 14 -7.01 -6.82 -28.76
CA MET A 14 -7.53 -5.80 -27.84
C MET A 14 -9.05 -5.71 -27.87
N VAL A 15 -9.68 -5.73 -29.05
CA VAL A 15 -11.14 -5.69 -29.17
C VAL A 15 -11.77 -6.93 -28.53
N LEU A 16 -11.22 -8.12 -28.81
CA LEU A 16 -11.69 -9.37 -28.22
C LEU A 16 -11.53 -9.37 -26.69
N THR A 17 -10.37 -8.96 -26.20
CA THR A 17 -10.06 -8.90 -24.76
C THR A 17 -10.97 -7.91 -24.04
N ASN A 18 -11.23 -6.75 -24.64
CA ASN A 18 -12.18 -5.78 -24.10
C ASN A 18 -13.62 -6.33 -24.07
N PHE A 19 -14.02 -7.09 -25.10
CA PHE A 19 -15.34 -7.72 -25.14
C PHE A 19 -15.46 -8.80 -24.07
N LEU A 20 -14.46 -9.69 -23.93
CA LEU A 20 -14.41 -10.72 -22.90
C LEU A 20 -14.41 -10.13 -21.50
N GLY A 21 -13.75 -8.98 -21.31
CA GLY A 21 -13.73 -8.24 -20.05
C GLY A 21 -15.12 -7.87 -19.50
N ASN A 22 -16.16 -7.78 -20.34
CA ASN A 22 -17.53 -7.54 -19.86
C ASN A 22 -18.11 -8.73 -19.09
N PHE A 23 -17.62 -9.94 -19.37
CA PHE A 23 -18.10 -11.19 -18.77
C PHE A 23 -17.24 -11.66 -17.60
N THR A 24 -16.00 -11.18 -17.51
CA THR A 24 -15.03 -11.59 -16.49
C THR A 24 -14.84 -10.58 -15.36
N ARG A 25 -15.45 -9.39 -15.43
CA ARG A 25 -15.42 -8.39 -14.35
C ARG A 25 -16.65 -8.48 -13.47
N GLU A 26 -16.45 -8.53 -12.16
CA GLU A 26 -17.52 -8.59 -11.16
C GLU A 26 -18.33 -7.30 -11.08
N GLN A 27 -17.68 -6.16 -11.29
CA GLN A 27 -18.30 -4.85 -11.30
C GLN A 27 -18.31 -4.23 -12.71
N GLU A 28 -19.35 -3.44 -12.98
CA GLU A 28 -19.39 -2.56 -14.15
C GLU A 28 -18.31 -1.47 -14.06
N ARG A 29 -18.05 -0.80 -15.18
CA ARG A 29 -17.19 0.39 -15.15
C ARG A 29 -17.82 1.44 -14.23
N PRO A 30 -17.08 2.00 -13.26
CA PRO A 30 -17.68 2.90 -12.29
C PRO A 30 -18.27 4.14 -12.96
N ASP A 31 -19.48 4.53 -12.53
CA ASP A 31 -20.08 5.79 -12.94
C ASP A 31 -19.54 6.90 -12.02
N PHE A 32 -18.73 7.78 -12.61
CA PHE A 32 -18.14 8.92 -11.91
C PHE A 32 -19.06 10.13 -12.05
N ARG A 33 -19.78 10.49 -10.99
CA ARG A 33 -20.58 11.71 -10.95
C ARG A 33 -19.90 12.77 -10.12
N MET A 34 -19.59 13.91 -10.74
CA MET A 34 -19.15 15.10 -10.02
C MET A 34 -20.32 16.04 -9.83
N SER A 35 -20.64 16.35 -8.57
CA SER A 35 -21.62 17.38 -8.19
C SER A 35 -21.09 18.20 -7.03
N GLY A 36 -21.04 19.52 -7.18
CA GLY A 36 -20.64 20.45 -6.10
C GLY A 36 -19.22 20.27 -5.55
N GLY A 37 -18.30 19.65 -6.31
CA GLY A 37 -16.94 19.36 -5.85
C GLY A 37 -16.78 18.04 -5.08
N ASN A 38 -17.87 17.31 -4.82
CA ASN A 38 -17.81 15.91 -4.41
C ASN A 38 -17.91 15.01 -5.65
N MET A 39 -16.99 14.04 -5.74
CA MET A 39 -17.04 12.97 -6.72
C MET A 39 -17.66 11.76 -6.03
N SER A 40 -18.87 11.37 -6.44
CA SER A 40 -19.46 10.10 -6.03
C SER A 40 -19.15 9.07 -7.10
N VAL A 41 -18.57 7.94 -6.69
CA VAL A 41 -18.39 6.77 -7.54
C VAL A 41 -19.46 5.76 -7.16
N SER A 42 -20.29 5.36 -8.12
CA SER A 42 -21.21 4.23 -7.91
C SER A 42 -20.70 3.04 -8.71
N GLU A 43 -20.48 1.94 -8.00
CA GLU A 43 -20.19 0.63 -8.57
C GLU A 43 -21.49 -0.17 -8.59
N ALA A 44 -21.80 -0.74 -9.75
CA ALA A 44 -22.89 -1.70 -9.91
C ALA A 44 -22.29 -3.06 -10.26
N GLY A 45 -22.86 -4.14 -9.73
CA GLY A 45 -22.46 -5.49 -10.13
C GLY A 45 -22.72 -5.71 -11.62
N SER A 46 -21.77 -6.34 -12.31
CA SER A 46 -21.90 -6.63 -13.74
C SER A 46 -22.99 -7.68 -13.97
N PRO A 47 -24.04 -7.37 -14.76
CA PRO A 47 -25.10 -8.34 -15.07
C PRO A 47 -24.62 -9.47 -16.00
N TYR A 48 -23.45 -9.31 -16.59
CA TYR A 48 -22.85 -10.27 -17.52
C TYR A 48 -21.72 -11.09 -16.88
N PHE A 49 -21.45 -10.92 -15.58
CA PHE A 49 -20.40 -11.66 -14.90
C PHE A 49 -20.70 -13.16 -14.87
N ILE A 50 -19.92 -13.96 -15.60
CA ILE A 50 -20.19 -15.39 -15.80
C ILE A 50 -19.39 -16.30 -14.86
N PHE A 51 -18.62 -15.77 -13.91
CA PHE A 51 -17.77 -16.58 -13.02
C PHE A 51 -18.51 -17.72 -12.34
N ALA A 52 -19.75 -17.48 -11.88
CA ALA A 52 -20.57 -18.51 -11.27
C ALA A 52 -20.82 -19.71 -12.20
N ASN A 53 -20.94 -19.48 -13.52
CA ASN A 53 -21.09 -20.55 -14.52
C ASN A 53 -19.78 -21.30 -14.78
N LEU A 54 -18.63 -20.72 -14.49
CA LEU A 54 -17.31 -21.33 -14.70
C LEU A 54 -16.83 -22.12 -13.48
N TYR A 55 -17.14 -21.63 -12.28
CA TYR A 55 -16.72 -22.24 -11.03
C TYR A 55 -17.91 -22.73 -10.20
N LYS A 56 -18.71 -21.82 -9.63
CA LYS A 56 -19.71 -22.13 -8.59
C LYS A 56 -20.72 -23.22 -8.95
N PHE A 57 -21.15 -23.31 -10.21
CA PHE A 57 -22.09 -24.35 -10.67
C PHE A 57 -21.41 -25.64 -11.15
N GLN A 58 -20.08 -25.64 -11.29
CA GLN A 58 -19.31 -26.79 -11.78
C GLN A 58 -18.47 -27.43 -10.67
N ASN A 59 -18.03 -26.68 -9.68
CA ASN A 59 -17.09 -27.14 -8.66
C ASN A 59 -17.58 -26.72 -7.28
N ASN A 60 -17.28 -27.56 -6.30
CA ASN A 60 -17.59 -27.29 -4.90
C ASN A 60 -16.56 -27.97 -4.01
N ILE A 61 -15.88 -27.19 -3.18
CA ILE A 61 -14.90 -27.71 -2.21
C ILE A 61 -15.46 -27.57 -0.81
N THR A 62 -15.66 -28.69 -0.12
CA THR A 62 -16.31 -28.76 1.18
C THR A 62 -15.32 -29.04 2.31
N SER A 63 -15.62 -28.51 3.49
CA SER A 63 -14.91 -28.85 4.72
C SER A 63 -15.85 -28.69 5.90
N ASP A 64 -15.89 -29.69 6.77
CA ASP A 64 -16.66 -29.64 8.02
C ASP A 64 -15.99 -28.71 9.05
N ASN A 65 -14.66 -28.65 9.06
CA ASN A 65 -13.88 -27.83 9.99
C ASN A 65 -13.83 -26.36 9.54
N TRP A 66 -13.80 -26.10 8.23
CA TRP A 66 -13.76 -24.75 7.66
C TRP A 66 -14.89 -24.56 6.62
N PRO A 67 -16.12 -24.23 7.05
CA PRO A 67 -17.26 -24.08 6.14
C PRO A 67 -17.10 -22.98 5.08
N ILE A 68 -16.05 -22.14 5.21
CA ILE A 68 -15.75 -21.03 4.31
C ILE A 68 -14.82 -21.42 3.14
N THR A 69 -14.30 -22.66 3.12
CA THR A 69 -13.30 -23.12 2.13
C THR A 69 -13.70 -22.79 0.69
N ASN A 70 -14.90 -23.17 0.25
CA ASN A 70 -15.34 -22.87 -1.11
C ASN A 70 -15.30 -21.36 -1.43
N ARG A 71 -15.65 -20.50 -0.47
CA ARG A 71 -15.63 -19.04 -0.68
C ARG A 71 -14.21 -18.48 -0.80
N ILE A 72 -13.23 -19.08 -0.13
CA ILE A 72 -11.80 -18.72 -0.28
C ILE A 72 -11.33 -19.04 -1.69
N PHE A 73 -11.63 -20.24 -2.21
CA PHE A 73 -11.30 -20.61 -3.58
C PHE A 73 -12.02 -19.71 -4.60
N GLU A 74 -13.31 -19.40 -4.37
CA GLU A 74 -14.02 -18.41 -5.20
C GLU A 74 -13.30 -17.06 -5.20
N ALA A 75 -12.88 -16.56 -4.03
CA ALA A 75 -12.18 -15.30 -3.93
C ALA A 75 -10.84 -15.34 -4.70
N TYR A 76 -10.01 -16.35 -4.46
CA TYR A 76 -8.72 -16.50 -5.14
C TYR A 76 -8.84 -16.59 -6.67
N LEU A 77 -9.77 -17.41 -7.18
CA LEU A 77 -9.99 -17.57 -8.61
C LEU A 77 -10.55 -16.30 -9.28
N LYS A 78 -11.23 -15.43 -8.52
CA LYS A 78 -11.63 -14.10 -8.99
C LYS A 78 -10.48 -13.10 -8.99
N ASN A 79 -9.54 -13.23 -8.05
CA ASN A 79 -8.62 -12.16 -7.65
C ASN A 79 -7.28 -12.14 -8.42
N GLN A 80 -7.26 -12.53 -9.69
CA GLN A 80 -6.06 -12.53 -10.52
C GLN A 80 -5.63 -11.15 -11.05
N SER A 81 -6.19 -10.05 -10.56
CA SER A 81 -5.70 -8.71 -10.91
C SER A 81 -5.77 -7.76 -9.72
N GLU A 82 -4.62 -7.34 -9.21
CA GLU A 82 -4.54 -6.22 -8.27
C GLU A 82 -5.08 -4.96 -8.93
N ASP A 83 -6.23 -4.51 -8.47
CA ASP A 83 -6.92 -3.38 -9.07
C ASP A 83 -6.18 -2.08 -8.76
N MET A 84 -5.52 -1.52 -9.79
CA MET A 84 -5.12 -0.11 -9.83
C MET A 84 -6.24 0.86 -9.46
N MET A 85 -7.49 0.40 -9.59
CA MET A 85 -8.68 1.11 -9.18
C MET A 85 -8.82 1.21 -7.65
N ALA A 86 -8.44 0.18 -6.89
CA ALA A 86 -8.45 0.18 -5.43
C ALA A 86 -7.46 1.21 -4.87
N SER A 87 -6.25 1.30 -5.45
CA SER A 87 -5.26 2.35 -5.09
C SER A 87 -5.76 3.76 -5.43
N ARG A 88 -6.46 3.94 -6.57
CA ARG A 88 -7.08 5.23 -6.94
C ARG A 88 -8.25 5.60 -6.02
N MET A 89 -9.09 4.62 -5.65
CA MET A 89 -10.20 4.82 -4.73
C MET A 89 -9.72 5.11 -3.32
N ARG A 90 -8.66 4.45 -2.85
CA ARG A 90 -8.01 4.75 -1.56
C ARG A 90 -7.66 6.23 -1.44
N ASN A 91 -7.04 6.81 -2.47
CA ASN A 91 -6.70 8.24 -2.48
C ASN A 91 -7.92 9.17 -2.39
N MET A 92 -9.13 8.67 -2.65
CA MET A 92 -10.38 9.43 -2.58
C MET A 92 -11.18 9.20 -1.30
N THR A 93 -11.21 7.96 -0.78
CA THR A 93 -11.99 7.56 0.40
C THR A 93 -11.16 7.44 1.68
N GLY A 94 -9.82 7.41 1.57
CA GLY A 94 -8.85 7.42 2.68
C GLY A 94 -8.27 6.07 2.97
N MET A 95 -9.17 5.13 3.21
CA MET A 95 -8.87 3.72 3.30
C MET A 95 -9.64 2.95 2.24
N SER A 96 -9.04 1.87 1.76
CA SER A 96 -9.77 0.86 1.00
C SER A 96 -10.56 -0.05 1.95
N GLU A 97 -11.59 -0.74 1.43
CA GLU A 97 -12.28 -1.78 2.20
C GLU A 97 -11.35 -2.93 2.59
N ASP A 98 -10.32 -3.19 1.79
CA ASP A 98 -9.25 -4.14 2.10
C ASP A 98 -8.43 -3.67 3.31
N GLU A 99 -8.09 -2.38 3.41
CA GLU A 99 -7.37 -1.86 4.59
C GLU A 99 -8.24 -1.89 5.84
N MET A 100 -9.55 -1.61 5.74
CA MET A 100 -10.47 -1.75 6.88
C MET A 100 -10.58 -3.21 7.35
N ALA A 101 -10.63 -4.15 6.41
CA ALA A 101 -10.60 -5.58 6.71
C ALA A 101 -9.28 -6.02 7.37
N ASN A 102 -8.14 -5.49 6.90
CA ASN A 102 -6.84 -5.76 7.49
C ASN A 102 -6.73 -5.21 8.92
N ILE A 103 -7.25 -3.99 9.18
CA ILE A 103 -7.34 -3.45 10.55
C ILE A 103 -8.21 -4.34 11.44
N ALA A 104 -9.38 -4.77 10.96
CA ALA A 104 -10.24 -5.66 11.76
C ALA A 104 -9.54 -6.99 12.12
N LEU A 105 -8.70 -7.49 11.24
CA LEU A 105 -7.88 -8.69 11.46
C LEU A 105 -6.73 -8.50 12.46
N GLN A 106 -6.37 -7.26 12.81
CA GLN A 106 -5.43 -6.98 13.91
C GLN A 106 -6.06 -7.19 15.28
N ASP A 107 -7.37 -6.93 15.42
CA ASP A 107 -8.10 -7.02 16.70
C ASP A 107 -8.84 -8.36 16.88
N SER A 108 -9.25 -9.00 15.78
CA SER A 108 -10.11 -10.19 15.78
C SER A 108 -9.56 -11.30 14.89
N SER A 109 -9.74 -12.56 15.30
CA SER A 109 -9.40 -13.70 14.43
C SER A 109 -10.39 -13.82 13.29
N PHE A 110 -10.02 -14.52 12.21
CA PHE A 110 -10.93 -14.73 11.10
C PHE A 110 -12.23 -15.45 11.54
N ALA A 111 -12.11 -16.42 12.46
CA ALA A 111 -13.25 -17.09 13.07
C ALA A 111 -14.19 -16.13 13.83
N GLU A 112 -13.64 -15.18 14.59
CA GLU A 112 -14.41 -14.18 15.34
C GLU A 112 -15.14 -13.20 14.42
N ILE A 113 -14.46 -12.71 13.38
CA ILE A 113 -15.06 -11.83 12.36
C ILE A 113 -16.23 -12.53 11.66
N LEU A 114 -16.06 -13.79 11.26
CA LEU A 114 -17.12 -14.56 10.61
C LEU A 114 -18.32 -14.81 11.54
N ALA A 115 -18.08 -14.94 12.84
CA ALA A 115 -19.13 -15.14 13.84
C ALA A 115 -19.88 -13.85 14.21
N ASP A 116 -19.32 -12.67 13.95
CA ASP A 116 -19.89 -11.37 14.32
C ASP A 116 -20.82 -10.81 13.21
N PRO A 117 -22.15 -10.76 13.44
CA PRO A 117 -23.08 -10.20 12.46
C PRO A 117 -22.89 -8.70 12.19
N LYS A 118 -22.19 -7.97 13.06
CA LYS A 118 -21.90 -6.54 12.89
C LYS A 118 -20.84 -6.29 11.81
N GLN A 119 -19.96 -7.26 11.58
CA GLN A 119 -18.84 -7.13 10.65
C GLN A 119 -19.17 -7.54 9.21
N LYS A 120 -20.45 -7.82 8.91
CA LYS A 120 -20.93 -8.25 7.59
C LYS A 120 -20.43 -7.41 6.40
N LYS A 121 -20.16 -6.11 6.61
CA LYS A 121 -19.68 -5.22 5.57
C LYS A 121 -18.28 -5.55 5.08
N ILE A 122 -17.40 -6.07 5.95
CA ILE A 122 -15.99 -6.34 5.63
C ILE A 122 -15.70 -7.84 5.41
N ILE A 123 -16.66 -8.74 5.66
CA ILE A 123 -16.44 -10.19 5.59
C ILE A 123 -15.88 -10.63 4.24
N ASP A 124 -16.38 -10.08 3.14
CA ASP A 124 -15.93 -10.48 1.80
C ASP A 124 -14.49 -10.06 1.53
N ASN A 125 -14.09 -8.85 1.99
CA ASN A 125 -12.70 -8.39 1.94
C ASN A 125 -11.79 -9.21 2.85
N VAL A 126 -12.26 -9.58 4.04
CA VAL A 126 -11.52 -10.45 4.97
C VAL A 126 -11.28 -11.83 4.35
N ILE A 127 -12.30 -12.44 3.72
CA ILE A 127 -12.17 -13.72 3.01
C ILE A 127 -11.15 -13.60 1.88
N LYS A 128 -11.21 -12.52 1.10
CA LYS A 128 -10.27 -12.22 0.01
C LYS A 128 -8.83 -12.15 0.53
N LEU A 129 -8.56 -11.29 1.51
CA LEU A 129 -7.21 -11.08 2.06
C LEU A 129 -6.62 -12.36 2.66
N LYS A 130 -7.43 -13.07 3.46
CA LYS A 130 -7.00 -14.33 4.07
C LYS A 130 -6.80 -15.42 3.02
N GLY A 131 -7.65 -15.48 1.98
CA GLY A 131 -7.47 -16.37 0.84
C GLY A 131 -6.18 -16.09 0.08
N ASP A 132 -5.91 -14.81 -0.23
CA ASP A 132 -4.70 -14.39 -0.93
C ASP A 132 -3.43 -14.82 -0.17
N VAL A 133 -3.40 -14.67 1.16
CA VAL A 133 -2.29 -15.15 2.01
C VAL A 133 -2.12 -16.67 1.89
N LEU A 134 -3.20 -17.43 2.02
CA LEU A 134 -3.16 -18.89 1.98
C LEU A 134 -2.60 -19.38 0.63
N PHE A 135 -3.13 -18.87 -0.48
CA PHE A 135 -2.68 -19.30 -1.80
C PHE A 135 -1.29 -18.78 -2.15
N SER A 136 -0.91 -17.57 -1.70
CA SER A 136 0.47 -17.09 -1.86
C SER A 136 1.48 -17.96 -1.10
N MET A 137 1.12 -18.49 0.08
CA MET A 137 1.97 -19.46 0.79
C MET A 137 2.11 -20.78 0.02
N ILE A 138 1.03 -21.25 -0.63
CA ILE A 138 1.08 -22.45 -1.48
C ILE A 138 1.94 -22.18 -2.71
N GLN A 139 1.71 -21.08 -3.43
CA GLN A 139 2.46 -20.68 -4.61
C GLN A 139 3.95 -20.50 -4.32
N TRP A 140 4.32 -19.95 -3.15
CA TRP A 140 5.72 -19.82 -2.75
C TRP A 140 6.44 -21.18 -2.67
N LYS A 141 5.77 -22.24 -2.20
CA LYS A 141 6.35 -23.58 -2.12
C LYS A 141 6.23 -24.37 -3.43
N ALA A 142 5.08 -24.28 -4.09
CA ALA A 142 4.72 -25.10 -5.24
C ALA A 142 5.25 -24.52 -6.57
N GLY A 143 5.47 -23.21 -6.65
CA GLY A 143 5.60 -22.47 -7.91
C GLY A 143 4.24 -21.93 -8.36
N GLU A 144 4.21 -20.70 -8.89
CA GLU A 144 2.96 -20.04 -9.32
C GLU A 144 2.33 -20.76 -10.52
N GLU A 145 3.13 -21.10 -11.55
CA GLU A 145 2.66 -21.76 -12.77
C GLU A 145 2.23 -23.20 -12.48
N GLU A 146 3.06 -23.95 -11.74
CA GLU A 146 2.81 -25.34 -11.36
C GLU A 146 1.54 -25.48 -10.53
N PHE A 147 1.34 -24.59 -9.55
CA PHE A 147 0.13 -24.58 -8.75
C PHE A 147 -1.11 -24.20 -9.57
N ALA A 148 -0.98 -23.24 -10.50
CA ALA A 148 -2.08 -22.84 -11.38
C ALA A 148 -2.52 -23.97 -12.32
N ASP A 149 -1.56 -24.70 -12.89
CA ASP A 149 -1.81 -25.87 -13.73
C ASP A 149 -2.48 -26.99 -12.93
N TYR A 150 -1.93 -27.33 -11.75
CA TYR A 150 -2.52 -28.31 -10.85
C TYR A 150 -3.97 -27.95 -10.49
N LEU A 151 -4.22 -26.70 -10.07
CA LEU A 151 -5.56 -26.27 -9.69
C LEU A 151 -6.54 -26.34 -10.88
N THR A 152 -6.06 -26.01 -12.08
CA THR A 152 -6.86 -26.12 -13.30
C THR A 152 -7.26 -27.57 -13.58
N ASP A 153 -6.32 -28.51 -13.43
CA ASP A 153 -6.56 -29.94 -13.62
C ASP A 153 -7.50 -30.52 -12.55
N LEU A 154 -7.28 -30.18 -11.28
CA LEU A 154 -8.15 -30.56 -10.16
C LEU A 154 -9.61 -30.16 -10.45
N LEU A 155 -9.83 -28.89 -10.83
CA LEU A 155 -11.16 -28.37 -11.12
C LEU A 155 -11.78 -28.96 -12.38
N ASN A 156 -10.97 -29.32 -13.38
CA ASN A 156 -11.47 -29.96 -14.60
C ASN A 156 -11.87 -31.43 -14.39
N ASN A 157 -11.09 -32.17 -13.60
CA ASN A 157 -11.32 -33.59 -13.32
C ASN A 157 -12.49 -33.84 -12.36
N ASN A 158 -12.83 -32.82 -11.55
CA ASN A 158 -13.88 -32.89 -10.54
C ASN A 158 -15.14 -32.07 -10.88
N LYS A 159 -15.32 -31.70 -12.15
CA LYS A 159 -16.56 -31.05 -12.59
C LYS A 159 -17.80 -31.85 -12.18
N PHE A 160 -18.74 -31.13 -11.59
CA PHE A 160 -20.02 -31.58 -11.07
C PHE A 160 -19.91 -32.59 -9.91
N LYS A 161 -18.79 -32.58 -9.18
CA LYS A 161 -18.58 -33.35 -7.96
C LYS A 161 -18.20 -32.42 -6.80
N ASN A 162 -18.39 -32.93 -5.58
CA ASN A 162 -17.83 -32.31 -4.39
C ASN A 162 -16.41 -32.84 -4.18
N ILE A 163 -15.50 -31.95 -3.83
CA ILE A 163 -14.14 -32.26 -3.41
C ILE A 163 -14.09 -32.02 -1.90
N GLU A 164 -13.77 -33.05 -1.12
CA GLU A 164 -13.56 -32.85 0.31
C GLU A 164 -12.18 -32.21 0.54
N PHE A 165 -12.09 -31.30 1.50
CA PHE A 165 -10.84 -30.58 1.79
C PHE A 165 -9.70 -31.53 2.16
N GLU A 166 -9.99 -32.63 2.85
CA GLU A 166 -8.99 -33.64 3.21
C GLU A 166 -8.45 -34.39 1.99
N GLU A 167 -9.22 -34.47 0.91
CA GLU A 167 -8.73 -34.98 -0.38
C GLU A 167 -7.81 -33.97 -1.06
N PHE A 168 -8.20 -32.69 -1.07
CA PHE A 168 -7.36 -31.61 -1.57
C PHE A 168 -6.02 -31.50 -0.80
N ASP A 169 -6.06 -31.52 0.53
CA ASP A 169 -4.88 -31.49 1.41
C ASP A 169 -3.93 -32.66 1.12
N ARG A 170 -4.47 -33.86 0.95
CA ARG A 170 -3.68 -35.05 0.61
C ARG A 170 -3.00 -34.91 -0.76
N GLU A 171 -3.74 -34.50 -1.78
CA GLU A 171 -3.17 -34.35 -3.13
C GLU A 171 -2.12 -33.24 -3.19
N ILE A 172 -2.35 -32.11 -2.53
CA ILE A 172 -1.37 -31.02 -2.40
C ILE A 172 -0.10 -31.51 -1.71
N ASN A 173 -0.23 -32.34 -0.67
CA ASN A 173 0.93 -32.91 0.02
C ASN A 173 1.68 -33.91 -0.86
N GLU A 174 0.97 -34.74 -1.62
CA GLU A 174 1.58 -35.71 -2.54
C GLU A 174 2.33 -35.02 -3.69
N GLU A 175 1.78 -33.94 -4.25
CA GLU A 175 2.37 -33.24 -5.40
C GLU A 175 3.47 -32.25 -4.99
N PHE A 176 3.24 -31.47 -3.93
CA PHE A 176 4.10 -30.34 -3.55
C PHE A 176 4.75 -30.47 -2.16
N GLY A 177 4.42 -31.50 -1.38
CA GLY A 177 4.94 -31.68 -0.02
C GLY A 177 4.42 -30.64 0.98
N ILE A 178 3.21 -30.11 0.75
CA ILE A 178 2.58 -29.08 1.59
C ILE A 178 1.44 -29.71 2.39
N GLU A 179 1.49 -29.60 3.72
CA GLU A 179 0.37 -29.95 4.60
C GLU A 179 -0.46 -28.70 4.92
N LEU A 180 -1.68 -28.62 4.39
CA LEU A 180 -2.58 -27.48 4.55
C LEU A 180 -3.38 -27.52 5.84
N THR A 181 -3.72 -28.71 6.35
CA THR A 181 -4.50 -28.82 7.60
C THR A 181 -3.88 -28.01 8.77
N PRO A 182 -2.58 -28.14 9.09
CA PRO A 182 -1.95 -27.33 10.14
C PRO A 182 -1.93 -25.83 9.83
N ILE A 183 -1.77 -25.47 8.55
CA ILE A 183 -1.78 -24.07 8.09
C ILE A 183 -3.18 -23.48 8.32
N MET A 184 -4.23 -24.20 7.94
CA MET A 184 -5.63 -23.77 8.05
C MET A 184 -6.09 -23.60 9.51
N GLU A 185 -5.64 -24.46 10.42
CA GLU A 185 -5.92 -24.32 11.86
C GLU A 185 -5.41 -22.98 12.41
N ASN A 186 -4.14 -22.67 12.13
CA ASN A 186 -3.52 -21.41 12.53
C ASN A 186 -4.16 -20.22 11.80
N TRP A 187 -4.32 -20.32 10.49
CA TRP A 187 -4.85 -19.27 9.63
C TRP A 187 -6.25 -18.78 10.04
N PHE A 188 -7.09 -19.71 10.51
CA PHE A 188 -8.48 -19.43 10.92
C PHE A 188 -8.58 -18.83 12.33
N GLN A 189 -7.71 -19.26 13.26
CA GLN A 189 -7.80 -18.92 14.68
C GLN A 189 -6.84 -17.81 15.13
N MET A 190 -5.72 -17.62 14.44
CA MET A 190 -4.66 -16.71 14.86
C MET A 190 -5.08 -15.23 14.68
N LYS A 191 -4.81 -14.44 15.74
CA LYS A 191 -4.99 -12.97 15.74
C LYS A 191 -3.72 -12.21 15.42
N LYS A 192 -2.56 -12.79 15.74
CA LYS A 192 -1.27 -12.16 15.47
C LYS A 192 -1.04 -12.11 13.96
N LEU A 193 -0.63 -10.95 13.48
CA LEU A 193 -0.28 -10.72 12.08
C LEU A 193 1.22 -10.41 11.97
N PRO A 194 1.85 -10.76 10.82
CA PRO A 194 3.22 -10.36 10.56
C PRO A 194 3.33 -8.84 10.41
N GLY A 195 4.50 -8.28 10.71
CA GLY A 195 4.79 -6.86 10.54
C GLY A 195 6.16 -6.69 9.92
N TYR A 196 6.26 -5.88 8.88
CA TYR A 196 7.47 -5.79 8.06
C TYR A 196 8.07 -4.39 8.04
N ILE A 197 9.40 -4.34 8.12
CA ILE A 197 10.18 -3.12 7.90
C ILE A 197 11.07 -3.33 6.67
N PHE A 198 10.96 -2.43 5.71
CA PHE A 198 11.68 -2.49 4.44
C PHE A 198 12.83 -1.48 4.41
N SER A 199 13.97 -1.89 3.86
CA SER A 199 15.00 -0.94 3.45
C SER A 199 14.52 -0.16 2.22
N PRO A 200 15.16 0.97 1.89
CA PRO A 200 14.96 1.60 0.59
C PRO A 200 15.18 0.59 -0.54
N VAL A 201 14.31 0.61 -1.55
CA VAL A 201 14.46 -0.21 -2.74
C VAL A 201 15.50 0.41 -3.65
N ASN A 202 16.54 -0.35 -3.96
CA ASN A 202 17.59 0.04 -4.88
C ASN A 202 17.40 -0.64 -6.24
N ALA A 203 17.55 0.10 -7.33
CA ALA A 203 17.55 -0.44 -8.68
C ALA A 203 18.77 0.09 -9.44
N VAL A 204 19.54 -0.83 -10.02
CA VAL A 204 20.75 -0.50 -10.79
C VAL A 204 20.85 -1.39 -12.03
N LYS A 205 21.35 -0.83 -13.13
CA LYS A 205 21.65 -1.60 -14.33
C LYS A 205 23.01 -2.26 -14.17
N VAL A 206 23.03 -3.58 -14.31
CA VAL A 206 24.21 -4.41 -14.13
C VAL A 206 24.57 -5.13 -15.42
N LYS A 207 25.86 -5.37 -15.63
CA LYS A 207 26.34 -6.13 -16.79
C LYS A 207 26.31 -7.62 -16.46
N THR A 208 25.54 -8.39 -17.23
CA THR A 208 25.61 -9.86 -17.27
C THR A 208 26.44 -10.32 -18.46
N GLU A 209 26.72 -11.63 -18.56
CA GLU A 209 27.55 -12.19 -19.65
C GLU A 209 26.99 -11.88 -21.04
N ASP A 210 25.66 -11.92 -21.19
CA ASP A 210 24.99 -11.80 -22.48
C ASP A 210 24.33 -10.44 -22.71
N MET A 211 23.87 -9.75 -21.64
CA MET A 211 23.05 -8.53 -21.75
C MET A 211 23.23 -7.56 -20.57
N ILE A 212 22.71 -6.35 -20.70
CA ILE A 212 22.48 -5.47 -19.54
C ILE A 212 21.13 -5.86 -18.95
N LYS A 213 21.11 -6.15 -17.64
CA LYS A 213 19.88 -6.41 -16.87
C LYS A 213 19.72 -5.36 -15.79
N THR A 214 18.51 -5.25 -15.25
CA THR A 214 18.23 -4.35 -14.13
C THR A 214 18.09 -5.15 -12.85
N LYS A 215 19.02 -4.94 -11.93
CA LYS A 215 19.00 -5.53 -10.59
C LYS A 215 18.14 -4.67 -9.69
N VAL A 216 17.09 -5.25 -9.10
CA VAL A 216 16.30 -4.60 -8.05
C VAL A 216 16.52 -5.34 -6.74
N SER A 217 16.90 -4.61 -5.70
CA SER A 217 17.23 -5.21 -4.40
C SER A 217 16.72 -4.38 -3.22
N PHE A 218 16.31 -5.06 -2.17
CA PHE A 218 15.92 -4.49 -0.89
C PHE A 218 16.04 -5.54 0.22
N ALA A 219 16.11 -5.10 1.46
CA ALA A 219 16.03 -5.94 2.64
C ALA A 219 14.68 -5.74 3.33
N VAL A 220 14.21 -6.79 3.98
CA VAL A 220 12.98 -6.77 4.78
C VAL A 220 13.21 -7.54 6.08
N THR A 221 12.69 -7.00 7.18
CA THR A 221 12.70 -7.64 8.51
C THR A 221 11.29 -7.88 8.99
N ASN A 222 11.02 -9.07 9.50
CA ASN A 222 9.81 -9.40 10.24
C ASN A 222 10.14 -9.53 11.73
N PHE A 223 9.77 -8.53 12.54
CA PHE A 223 9.99 -8.56 14.00
C PHE A 223 8.85 -9.24 14.78
N SER A 224 7.81 -9.69 14.09
CA SER A 224 6.68 -10.33 14.74
C SER A 224 6.99 -11.79 15.11
N ASP A 225 6.14 -12.35 15.97
CA ASP A 225 6.19 -13.77 16.36
C ASP A 225 5.52 -14.70 15.33
N THR A 226 5.08 -14.16 14.19
CA THR A 226 4.29 -14.89 13.20
C THR A 226 4.99 -14.81 11.84
N GLU A 227 5.04 -15.93 11.14
CA GLU A 227 5.52 -15.99 9.77
C GLU A 227 4.61 -15.20 8.81
N GLY A 228 5.11 -14.87 7.63
CA GLY A 228 4.25 -14.28 6.63
C GLY A 228 4.85 -14.26 5.24
N VAL A 229 4.01 -13.80 4.30
CA VAL A 229 4.35 -13.70 2.88
C VAL A 229 4.15 -12.27 2.39
N ILE A 230 4.99 -11.87 1.44
CA ILE A 230 4.91 -10.59 0.75
C ILE A 230 4.86 -10.87 -0.74
N LYS A 231 3.86 -10.31 -1.41
CA LYS A 231 3.75 -10.36 -2.87
C LYS A 231 4.43 -9.14 -3.46
N ILE A 232 5.24 -9.36 -4.48
CA ILE A 232 6.02 -8.34 -5.16
C ILE A 232 5.58 -8.33 -6.61
N THR A 233 5.20 -7.15 -7.11
CA THR A 233 4.81 -6.97 -8.50
C THR A 233 5.69 -5.90 -9.13
N PHE A 234 6.52 -6.31 -10.08
CA PHE A 234 7.26 -5.39 -10.95
C PHE A 234 6.40 -5.06 -12.14
N ARG A 235 6.26 -3.77 -12.47
CA ARG A 235 5.63 -3.35 -13.73
C ARG A 235 6.71 -2.85 -14.67
N LEU A 236 6.91 -3.59 -15.74
CA LEU A 236 7.92 -3.28 -16.74
C LEU A 236 7.45 -2.12 -17.63
N GLY A 237 8.40 -1.32 -18.10
CA GLY A 237 8.12 -0.30 -19.09
C GLY A 237 8.18 -0.87 -20.50
N ASP A 238 7.11 -0.69 -21.30
CA ASP A 238 7.19 -1.02 -22.72
C ASP A 238 8.34 -0.27 -23.39
N PHE A 239 9.22 -1.05 -24.02
CA PHE A 239 10.32 -0.62 -24.89
C PHE A 239 9.74 -0.06 -26.20
N GLY A 240 9.22 1.17 -26.17
CA GLY A 240 8.82 1.88 -27.39
C GLY A 240 7.55 2.72 -27.24
N GLY A 241 7.70 3.98 -26.87
CA GLY A 241 6.56 4.91 -26.84
C GLY A 241 6.96 6.33 -26.46
N ARG A 242 7.62 7.04 -27.38
CA ARG A 242 7.77 8.50 -27.30
C ARG A 242 6.39 9.14 -27.13
N GLY A 243 6.19 9.84 -26.02
CA GLY A 243 5.28 10.99 -25.91
C GLY A 243 3.84 10.75 -26.37
N GLY A 244 3.06 10.00 -25.60
CA GLY A 244 1.61 9.91 -25.76
C GLY A 244 0.90 10.25 -24.46
N GLY A 245 0.64 11.54 -24.22
CA GLY A 245 -0.28 11.98 -23.17
C GLY A 245 -1.69 11.51 -23.49
N GLY A 246 -2.03 10.29 -23.08
CA GLY A 246 -3.34 9.70 -23.27
C GLY A 246 -3.67 8.77 -22.10
N PHE A 247 -4.60 9.19 -21.25
CA PHE A 247 -5.30 8.30 -20.33
C PHE A 247 -6.18 7.34 -21.16
N GLY A 248 -5.61 6.27 -21.71
CA GLY A 248 -6.34 5.03 -21.99
C GLY A 248 -6.05 4.10 -20.82
N MET A 249 -6.99 3.62 -20.01
CA MET A 249 -8.06 2.69 -20.40
C MET A 249 -7.57 1.68 -21.46
N GLY A 250 -6.37 1.13 -21.25
CA GLY A 250 -6.05 -0.19 -21.76
C GLY A 250 -6.93 -1.19 -21.02
N GLY A 251 -7.65 -2.03 -21.77
CA GLY A 251 -8.24 -3.24 -21.22
C GLY A 251 -7.16 -4.17 -20.64
N PRO A 252 -7.54 -5.31 -20.06
CA PRO A 252 -6.60 -6.26 -19.47
C PRO A 252 -5.82 -6.97 -20.58
N GLY A 253 -4.94 -6.25 -21.27
CA GLY A 253 -3.89 -6.81 -22.10
C GLY A 253 -2.78 -7.29 -21.18
N ALA A 254 -2.25 -8.49 -21.46
CA ALA A 254 -1.18 -9.18 -20.74
C ALA A 254 -0.32 -8.21 -19.92
N ASP A 255 -0.51 -8.25 -18.61
CA ASP A 255 0.21 -7.37 -17.69
C ASP A 255 1.70 -7.62 -17.94
N ASN A 256 2.42 -6.59 -18.39
CA ASN A 256 3.88 -6.66 -18.54
C ASN A 256 4.48 -6.55 -17.13
N SER A 257 4.08 -7.47 -16.27
CA SER A 257 4.34 -7.51 -14.85
C SER A 257 4.95 -8.84 -14.48
N ILE A 258 5.96 -8.78 -13.63
CA ILE A 258 6.55 -9.97 -13.02
C ILE A 258 6.04 -10.01 -11.58
N ASN A 259 5.44 -11.12 -11.19
CA ASN A 259 4.97 -11.36 -9.84
C ASN A 259 5.93 -12.33 -9.15
N GLU A 260 6.29 -12.00 -7.92
CA GLU A 260 7.15 -12.81 -7.08
C GLU A 260 6.54 -12.87 -5.70
N VAL A 261 6.79 -13.96 -4.97
CA VAL A 261 6.35 -14.12 -3.58
C VAL A 261 7.56 -14.45 -2.74
N ILE A 262 7.73 -13.73 -1.64
CA ILE A 262 8.74 -14.04 -0.63
C ILE A 262 8.06 -14.44 0.68
N TYR A 263 8.63 -15.43 1.33
CA TYR A 263 8.23 -15.87 2.68
C TYR A 263 9.25 -15.39 3.71
N LEU A 264 8.79 -15.01 4.90
CA LEU A 264 9.65 -14.68 6.04
C LEU A 264 9.19 -15.42 7.29
N ASP A 265 10.13 -16.07 7.97
CA ASP A 265 9.93 -16.58 9.31
C ASP A 265 9.74 -15.41 10.31
N ALA A 266 9.23 -15.74 11.51
CA ALA A 266 9.25 -14.84 12.65
C ALA A 266 10.70 -14.45 13.01
N HIS A 267 10.92 -13.18 13.34
CA HIS A 267 12.23 -12.62 13.72
C HIS A 267 13.34 -12.76 12.66
N GLN A 268 12.97 -12.90 11.38
CA GLN A 268 13.92 -13.07 10.28
C GLN A 268 14.13 -11.77 9.50
N THR A 269 15.38 -11.54 9.08
CA THR A 269 15.73 -10.52 8.10
C THR A 269 16.22 -11.17 6.82
N LYS A 270 15.75 -10.69 5.68
CA LYS A 270 16.07 -11.21 4.37
C LYS A 270 16.38 -10.08 3.39
N GLU A 271 17.50 -10.19 2.70
CA GLU A 271 17.82 -9.42 1.50
C GLU A 271 17.34 -10.18 0.28
N VAL A 272 16.64 -9.50 -0.62
CA VAL A 272 16.12 -10.07 -1.85
C VAL A 272 16.64 -9.26 -3.03
N SER A 273 17.03 -9.96 -4.09
CA SER A 273 17.56 -9.35 -5.31
C SER A 273 17.00 -10.07 -6.53
N TYR A 274 16.44 -9.32 -7.47
CA TYR A 274 15.87 -9.82 -8.73
C TYR A 274 16.60 -9.25 -9.94
N LEU A 275 16.77 -10.04 -10.99
CA LEU A 275 17.39 -9.60 -12.24
C LEU A 275 16.37 -9.55 -13.37
N LEU A 276 15.91 -8.34 -13.68
CA LEU A 276 14.88 -8.10 -14.68
C LEU A 276 15.50 -7.86 -16.06
N ASP A 277 14.90 -8.45 -17.10
CA ASP A 277 15.31 -8.25 -18.50
C ASP A 277 14.89 -6.89 -19.08
N ALA A 278 14.05 -6.14 -18.35
CA ALA A 278 13.61 -4.81 -18.73
C ALA A 278 13.58 -3.87 -17.51
N ASP A 279 13.65 -2.57 -17.78
CA ASP A 279 13.55 -1.55 -16.75
C ASP A 279 12.14 -1.53 -16.14
N PRO A 280 11.97 -1.82 -14.83
CA PRO A 280 10.71 -1.63 -14.17
C PRO A 280 10.40 -0.14 -14.07
N ARG A 281 9.15 0.24 -14.33
CA ARG A 281 8.64 1.59 -14.02
C ARG A 281 8.23 1.70 -12.56
N MET A 282 7.86 0.58 -11.96
CA MET A 282 7.29 0.52 -10.63
C MET A 282 7.50 -0.85 -10.02
N ILE A 283 7.76 -0.89 -8.73
CA ILE A 283 7.63 -2.07 -7.87
C ILE A 283 6.48 -1.82 -6.89
N THR A 284 5.67 -2.84 -6.68
CA THR A 284 4.60 -2.87 -5.69
C THR A 284 4.92 -3.97 -4.70
N LEU A 285 5.04 -3.61 -3.42
CA LEU A 285 5.23 -4.52 -2.30
C LEU A 285 3.90 -4.61 -1.57
N ASN A 286 3.23 -5.74 -1.70
CA ASN A 286 1.99 -6.04 -1.00
C ASN A 286 2.32 -6.93 0.20
N THR A 287 2.23 -6.35 1.39
CA THR A 287 2.46 -7.03 2.68
C THR A 287 1.31 -7.98 3.06
N MET A 288 0.28 -8.09 2.21
CA MET A 288 -0.86 -8.97 2.37
C MET A 288 -1.63 -8.64 3.66
N THR A 289 -2.10 -9.65 4.40
CA THR A 289 -2.66 -9.44 5.74
C THR A 289 -1.52 -9.25 6.74
N SER A 290 -1.29 -8.02 7.18
CA SER A 290 -0.17 -7.65 8.06
C SER A 290 -0.50 -6.48 8.99
N GLN A 291 0.41 -6.19 9.91
CA GLN A 291 0.37 -4.97 10.73
C GLN A 291 0.63 -3.71 9.89
N ASN A 292 1.13 -3.85 8.66
CA ASN A 292 1.46 -2.70 7.82
C ASN A 292 0.21 -2.02 7.25
N ILE A 293 0.15 -0.69 7.41
CA ILE A 293 -0.92 0.15 6.89
C ILE A 293 -0.28 1.35 6.20
N PRO A 294 -0.47 1.59 4.90
CA PRO A 294 -1.21 0.74 3.97
C PRO A 294 -0.49 -0.59 3.70
N GLN A 295 -1.26 -1.64 3.39
CA GLN A 295 -0.70 -2.96 3.09
C GLN A 295 0.13 -2.97 1.78
N VAL A 296 -0.18 -2.04 0.87
CA VAL A 296 0.47 -1.89 -0.43
C VAL A 296 1.41 -0.69 -0.42
N ILE A 297 2.70 -0.95 -0.62
CA ILE A 297 3.76 0.04 -0.74
C ILE A 297 4.21 0.07 -2.20
N THR A 298 4.34 1.26 -2.77
CA THR A 298 4.70 1.41 -4.19
C THR A 298 5.90 2.32 -4.35
N ASN A 299 6.91 1.85 -5.07
CA ASN A 299 8.08 2.62 -5.44
C ASN A 299 8.14 2.74 -6.96
N GLY A 300 8.21 3.97 -7.45
CA GLY A 300 8.33 4.26 -8.88
C GLY A 300 9.78 4.57 -9.24
N PHE A 301 10.27 4.00 -10.34
CA PHE A 301 11.60 4.28 -10.87
C PHE A 301 11.49 5.33 -11.98
N ARG A 302 12.37 6.34 -11.95
CA ARG A 302 12.44 7.38 -13.01
C ARG A 302 13.63 7.12 -13.92
N ASP A 303 14.81 7.17 -13.33
CA ASP A 303 16.09 6.95 -13.99
C ASP A 303 16.84 5.90 -13.17
N ILE A 304 17.16 4.76 -13.78
CA ILE A 304 17.91 3.67 -13.16
C ILE A 304 19.35 3.81 -13.63
N GLU A 305 20.25 4.09 -12.70
CA GLU A 305 21.66 4.31 -12.99
C GLU A 305 22.38 3.03 -13.41
N GLU A 306 23.41 3.18 -14.24
CA GLU A 306 24.29 2.08 -14.63
C GLU A 306 25.45 1.93 -13.65
N ASP A 307 25.56 0.76 -13.04
CA ASP A 307 26.74 0.37 -12.27
C ASP A 307 27.31 -0.94 -12.83
N LEU A 308 28.26 -0.79 -13.75
CA LEU A 308 28.93 -1.93 -14.40
C LEU A 308 29.87 -2.71 -13.46
N LYS A 309 30.11 -2.24 -12.24
CA LYS A 309 30.91 -2.94 -11.23
C LYS A 309 30.05 -3.73 -10.25
N ALA A 310 28.75 -3.44 -10.18
CA ALA A 310 27.84 -4.17 -9.31
C ALA A 310 27.68 -5.62 -9.76
N GLU A 311 27.69 -6.54 -8.80
CA GLU A 311 27.50 -7.96 -9.06
C GLU A 311 26.03 -8.26 -9.40
N ALA A 312 25.83 -8.90 -10.54
CA ALA A 312 24.53 -9.37 -11.01
C ALA A 312 24.14 -10.68 -10.31
N ILE A 313 23.78 -10.58 -9.03
CA ILE A 313 23.31 -11.69 -8.22
C ILE A 313 21.80 -11.58 -8.04
N GLU A 314 21.12 -12.69 -8.28
CA GLU A 314 19.70 -12.91 -8.02
C GLU A 314 19.53 -13.92 -6.89
N GLY A 315 18.51 -13.73 -6.07
CA GLY A 315 18.12 -14.64 -5.01
C GLY A 315 17.85 -13.97 -3.68
N GLU A 316 17.63 -14.81 -2.68
CA GLU A 316 17.32 -14.44 -1.30
C GLU A 316 18.49 -14.78 -0.37
N LYS A 317 18.78 -13.90 0.57
CA LYS A 317 19.83 -14.08 1.57
C LYS A 317 19.35 -13.67 2.95
N ILE A 318 19.44 -14.57 3.92
CA ILE A 318 19.15 -14.25 5.32
C ILE A 318 20.28 -13.35 5.86
N LEU A 319 19.91 -12.26 6.50
CA LEU A 319 20.82 -11.34 7.17
C LEU A 319 20.71 -11.48 8.69
N GLU A 320 21.83 -11.31 9.39
CA GLU A 320 21.85 -11.28 10.87
C GLU A 320 21.46 -9.91 11.43
N ILE A 321 21.69 -8.85 10.65
CA ILE A 321 21.44 -7.47 11.06
C ILE A 321 20.08 -7.06 10.51
N PRO A 322 19.13 -6.66 11.37
CA PRO A 322 17.83 -6.23 10.93
C PRO A 322 17.84 -4.87 10.26
N VAL A 323 16.80 -4.62 9.47
CA VAL A 323 16.53 -3.29 8.91
C VAL A 323 16.08 -2.38 10.05
N THR A 324 16.75 -1.24 10.19
CA THR A 324 16.45 -0.23 11.20
C THR A 324 15.93 1.04 10.55
N VAL A 325 14.89 1.64 11.13
CA VAL A 325 14.30 2.90 10.66
C VAL A 325 15.11 4.12 11.12
N ALA A 326 15.80 4.01 12.25
CA ALA A 326 16.67 5.03 12.82
C ALA A 326 18.07 4.47 13.08
N LEU A 327 19.10 5.30 12.86
CA LEU A 327 20.47 5.00 13.27
C LEU A 327 20.64 5.23 14.79
N PRO A 328 21.68 4.67 15.44
CA PRO A 328 21.87 4.80 16.90
C PRO A 328 22.00 6.23 17.44
N ASN A 329 22.36 7.19 16.58
CA ASN A 329 22.47 8.62 16.94
C ASN A 329 21.26 9.45 16.46
N GLU A 330 20.22 8.80 15.95
CA GLU A 330 18.99 9.42 15.48
C GLU A 330 17.85 9.14 16.47
N ILE A 331 17.07 10.17 16.76
CA ILE A 331 15.85 10.08 17.57
C ILE A 331 14.72 10.57 16.68
N ILE A 332 13.73 9.71 16.45
CA ILE A 332 12.58 10.02 15.59
C ILE A 332 11.33 9.98 16.46
N VAL A 333 10.47 10.99 16.29
CA VAL A 333 9.10 11.00 16.83
C VAL A 333 8.16 11.13 15.64
N ASP A 334 7.32 10.12 15.48
CA ASP A 334 6.30 10.00 14.45
C ASP A 334 4.93 10.47 14.96
N ASN A 335 3.96 10.65 14.07
CA ASN A 335 2.62 11.13 14.44
C ASN A 335 1.75 10.10 15.17
N GLU A 336 2.14 8.83 15.21
CA GLU A 336 1.47 7.78 16.00
C GLU A 336 2.08 7.63 17.41
N ASP A 337 3.20 8.31 17.69
CA ASP A 337 3.89 8.23 18.98
C ASP A 337 3.17 9.05 20.06
N PRO A 338 3.19 8.61 21.33
CA PRO A 338 2.59 9.35 22.46
C PRO A 338 3.15 10.77 22.65
N GLU A 339 4.36 11.03 22.18
CA GLU A 339 5.06 12.31 22.23
C GLU A 339 4.53 13.34 21.20
N PHE A 340 3.69 12.89 20.26
CA PHE A 340 3.02 13.76 19.29
C PHE A 340 1.70 14.30 19.84
N GLU A 341 1.52 15.61 19.74
CA GLU A 341 0.30 16.30 20.16
C GLU A 341 -0.15 17.30 19.10
N PHE A 342 -1.44 17.65 19.10
CA PHE A 342 -1.96 18.70 18.23
C PHE A 342 -3.08 19.50 18.88
N THR A 343 -3.24 20.75 18.45
CA THR A 343 -4.33 21.61 18.88
C THR A 343 -5.59 21.34 18.05
N THR A 344 -6.76 21.29 18.68
CA THR A 344 -8.07 21.21 18.01
C THR A 344 -8.85 22.52 18.15
N GLN A 345 -9.74 22.79 17.19
CA GLN A 345 -10.74 23.83 17.29
C GLN A 345 -12.09 23.21 17.69
N ASP A 346 -12.57 23.54 18.89
CA ASP A 346 -13.90 23.14 19.40
C ASP A 346 -15.02 24.00 18.78
N ASP A 347 -15.13 24.04 17.45
CA ASP A 347 -16.22 24.74 16.74
C ASP A 347 -17.16 23.75 16.04
N GLU A 348 -17.57 22.68 16.72
CA GLU A 348 -18.71 21.89 16.22
C GLU A 348 -20.02 22.53 16.65
N SER A 349 -20.68 23.22 15.73
CA SER A 349 -22.03 23.73 15.96
C SER A 349 -22.99 22.55 16.21
N LEU A 350 -23.89 22.69 17.20
CA LEU A 350 -24.91 21.69 17.55
C LEU A 350 -25.78 21.25 16.35
N LEU A 351 -25.88 22.09 15.31
CA LEU A 351 -26.58 21.76 14.05
C LEU A 351 -25.80 20.76 13.19
N GLN A 352 -24.46 20.80 13.20
CA GLN A 352 -23.60 19.90 12.45
C GLN A 352 -23.60 18.49 13.07
N LYS A 353 -23.59 18.39 14.40
CA LYS A 353 -23.83 17.13 15.15
C LYS A 353 -25.24 16.54 14.94
N TRP A 354 -26.23 17.37 14.59
CA TRP A 354 -27.60 16.92 14.37
C TRP A 354 -27.88 16.50 12.93
N LEU A 355 -27.15 17.08 11.95
CA LEU A 355 -27.24 16.72 10.52
C LEU A 355 -26.30 15.59 10.12
N ILE A 356 -25.16 15.44 10.81
CA ILE A 356 -24.19 14.37 10.60
C ILE A 356 -24.37 13.44 11.80
N SER A 357 -25.18 12.40 11.64
CA SER A 357 -25.12 11.27 12.57
C SER A 357 -23.70 10.71 12.49
N GLU A 358 -22.94 10.77 13.58
CA GLU A 358 -21.70 10.00 13.71
C GLU A 358 -22.04 8.55 13.39
N ASP A 359 -21.55 8.04 12.27
CA ASP A 359 -21.57 6.61 12.02
C ASP A 359 -20.75 5.97 13.13
N GLU A 360 -21.35 5.09 13.93
CA GLU A 360 -20.65 4.25 14.92
C GLU A 360 -19.55 3.35 14.30
N ASN A 361 -19.32 3.45 12.98
CA ASN A 361 -18.28 2.77 12.21
C ASN A 361 -17.27 3.77 11.56
N SER A 362 -17.06 4.97 12.12
CA SER A 362 -16.03 5.86 11.60
C SER A 362 -14.64 5.21 11.78
N SER A 363 -13.96 4.96 10.65
CA SER A 363 -12.58 4.43 10.65
C SER A 363 -11.63 5.41 11.35
N ARG A 364 -10.64 4.89 12.08
CA ARG A 364 -9.56 5.67 12.70
C ARG A 364 -8.83 6.57 11.69
N TYR A 365 -8.70 6.13 10.44
CA TYR A 365 -8.03 6.86 9.36
C TYR A 365 -9.03 7.37 8.32
N SER A 366 -8.96 8.66 8.00
CA SER A 366 -9.87 9.32 7.07
C SER A 366 -9.35 9.40 5.63
N GLY A 367 -10.27 9.70 4.72
CA GLY A 367 -10.03 10.28 3.39
C GLY A 367 -8.93 11.32 3.34
N TYR A 368 -8.04 11.28 2.36
CA TYR A 368 -7.25 12.46 1.99
C TYR A 368 -8.07 13.32 1.01
N ASN A 369 -8.90 14.21 1.55
CA ASN A 369 -9.73 15.08 0.71
C ASN A 369 -9.09 16.44 0.46
N ASN A 370 -8.39 16.59 -0.67
CA ASN A 370 -7.82 17.88 -1.06
C ASN A 370 -8.92 18.90 -1.46
N TRP A 371 -9.99 18.44 -2.11
CA TRP A 371 -11.35 19.03 -2.19
C TRP A 371 -11.74 20.05 -1.12
N HIS A 372 -12.13 19.46 -0.02
CA HIS A 372 -12.64 20.13 1.15
C HIS A 372 -11.78 19.61 2.30
N PRO A 373 -10.59 20.19 2.49
CA PRO A 373 -9.70 19.74 3.55
C PRO A 373 -10.34 20.06 4.91
N PRO A 374 -10.08 19.23 5.91
CA PRO A 374 -10.71 19.34 7.21
C PRO A 374 -10.22 20.60 7.94
N SER A 375 -11.07 21.12 8.82
CA SER A 375 -10.75 22.31 9.62
C SER A 375 -9.95 21.96 10.89
N ASN A 376 -9.94 20.69 11.28
CA ASN A 376 -9.13 20.14 12.36
C ASN A 376 -8.11 19.14 11.79
N TRP A 377 -7.01 18.92 12.51
CA TRP A 377 -6.04 17.87 12.19
C TRP A 377 -6.77 16.53 12.09
N THR A 378 -6.69 15.91 10.94
CA THR A 378 -7.35 14.64 10.67
C THR A 378 -6.33 13.60 10.22
N LEU A 379 -6.36 12.44 10.84
CA LEU A 379 -5.42 11.35 10.60
C LEU A 379 -5.75 10.63 9.29
N THR A 380 -4.76 10.39 8.44
CA THR A 380 -4.90 9.71 7.14
C THR A 380 -3.71 8.80 6.86
N THR A 381 -3.81 7.90 5.88
CA THR A 381 -2.77 6.92 5.54
C THR A 381 -2.24 7.10 4.12
N ASN A 382 -0.92 6.98 3.95
CA ASN A 382 -0.30 7.03 2.63
C ASN A 382 1.01 6.25 2.61
N SER A 383 1.29 5.55 1.50
CA SER A 383 2.52 4.79 1.33
C SER A 383 3.79 5.66 1.32
N GLU A 384 3.65 6.97 1.07
CA GLU A 384 4.76 7.93 1.06
C GLU A 384 5.00 8.64 2.41
N PHE A 385 4.11 8.48 3.40
CA PHE A 385 4.36 8.95 4.76
C PHE A 385 5.46 8.13 5.44
N PHE A 386 6.08 8.71 6.46
CA PHE A 386 6.96 7.95 7.35
C PHE A 386 6.14 7.03 8.26
N GLY A 387 6.78 6.02 8.83
CA GLY A 387 6.16 5.06 9.72
C GLY A 387 6.85 3.70 9.70
N GLU A 388 6.94 3.07 10.88
CA GLU A 388 7.51 1.72 11.03
C GLU A 388 6.58 0.66 10.41
N TYR A 389 5.40 0.45 11.01
CA TYR A 389 4.35 -0.40 10.46
C TYR A 389 3.22 0.42 9.83
N ILE A 390 2.83 1.52 10.47
CA ILE A 390 1.73 2.38 10.05
C ILE A 390 2.32 3.63 9.44
N ARG A 391 2.13 3.82 8.13
CA ARG A 391 2.48 5.04 7.40
C ARG A 391 1.28 5.96 7.34
N SER A 392 1.14 6.76 8.39
CA SER A 392 0.05 7.71 8.54
C SER A 392 0.58 9.14 8.68
N GLY A 393 -0.33 10.09 8.75
CA GLY A 393 0.00 11.49 8.95
C GLY A 393 -1.27 12.27 9.24
N TYR A 394 -1.15 13.35 9.99
CA TYR A 394 -2.26 14.29 10.16
C TYR A 394 -2.24 15.32 9.05
N TYR A 395 -3.40 15.68 8.53
CA TYR A 395 -3.51 16.79 7.58
C TYR A 395 -4.62 17.75 7.95
N ILE A 396 -4.44 19.00 7.56
CA ILE A 396 -5.37 20.08 7.86
C ILE A 396 -5.41 21.09 6.72
N LYS A 397 -6.53 21.82 6.61
CA LYS A 397 -6.61 23.03 5.80
C LYS A 397 -5.70 24.12 6.38
N SER A 398 -4.99 24.82 5.50
CA SER A 398 -4.20 25.99 5.92
C SER A 398 -5.08 27.08 6.52
N GLY A 399 -4.56 27.73 7.56
CA GLY A 399 -5.24 28.74 8.35
C GLY A 399 -4.32 29.89 8.78
N ASP A 400 -4.64 30.50 9.91
CA ASP A 400 -3.96 31.68 10.46
C ASP A 400 -2.75 31.35 11.34
N GLY A 401 -2.50 30.06 11.63
CA GLY A 401 -1.45 29.58 12.53
C GLY A 401 -1.92 29.23 13.94
N SER A 402 -3.22 29.33 14.23
CA SER A 402 -3.80 29.00 15.54
C SER A 402 -3.71 27.51 15.90
N LEU A 403 -3.78 26.64 14.89
CA LEU A 403 -3.71 25.19 15.08
C LEU A 403 -2.27 24.72 14.83
N LYS A 404 -1.75 23.94 15.78
CA LYS A 404 -0.36 23.47 15.76
C LYS A 404 -0.30 21.96 15.93
N ALA A 405 0.65 21.34 15.26
CA ALA A 405 1.16 20.01 15.57
C ALA A 405 2.47 20.16 16.36
N LYS A 406 2.73 19.27 17.31
CA LYS A 406 3.83 19.38 18.26
C LYS A 406 4.50 18.02 18.42
N TRP A 407 5.82 17.99 18.28
CA TRP A 407 6.64 16.82 18.58
C TRP A 407 7.48 17.12 19.82
N ASN A 408 7.28 16.33 20.87
CA ASN A 408 8.01 16.43 22.14
C ASN A 408 9.13 15.38 22.16
N VAL A 409 10.27 15.68 21.54
CA VAL A 409 11.34 14.70 21.32
C VAL A 409 12.16 14.50 22.61
N PRO A 410 12.14 13.31 23.24
CA PRO A 410 12.85 13.09 24.50
C PRO A 410 14.37 13.01 24.27
N LEU A 411 15.14 13.82 24.99
CA LEU A 411 16.60 13.91 24.86
C LEU A 411 17.31 13.52 26.15
N VAL A 412 18.23 12.55 26.05
CA VAL A 412 19.01 12.06 27.20
C VAL A 412 20.31 12.84 27.39
N GLU A 413 20.92 13.30 26.31
CA GLU A 413 22.24 13.95 26.34
C GLU A 413 22.13 15.38 25.84
N SER A 414 22.90 16.29 26.46
CA SER A 414 23.03 17.65 25.96
C SER A 414 23.92 17.67 24.73
N GLY A 415 23.63 18.52 23.75
CA GLY A 415 24.49 18.66 22.58
C GLY A 415 23.85 19.46 21.45
N TYR A 416 24.59 19.58 20.36
CA TYR A 416 24.02 20.05 19.11
C TYR A 416 23.34 18.89 18.38
N TYR A 417 22.15 19.15 17.89
CA TYR A 417 21.35 18.23 17.10
C TYR A 417 20.93 18.91 15.80
N ASP A 418 21.07 18.21 14.69
CA ASP A 418 20.43 18.57 13.43
C ASP A 418 18.97 18.12 13.48
N VAL A 419 18.06 19.06 13.24
CA VAL A 419 16.60 18.84 13.24
C VAL A 419 16.14 18.66 11.80
N TYR A 420 15.41 17.58 11.55
CA TYR A 420 14.82 17.25 10.26
C TYR A 420 13.31 17.06 10.38
N TYR A 421 12.61 17.38 9.31
CA TYR A 421 11.18 17.14 9.15
C TYR A 421 10.90 16.26 7.95
N TYR A 422 10.01 15.27 8.09
CA TYR A 422 9.59 14.41 6.99
C TYR A 422 8.44 15.05 6.20
N LEU A 423 8.72 15.50 4.97
CA LEU A 423 7.75 16.18 4.12
C LEU A 423 7.09 15.23 3.12
N TYR A 424 5.77 15.10 3.24
CA TYR A 424 4.95 14.46 2.20
C TYR A 424 4.67 15.41 1.02
N LYS A 425 4.98 14.94 -0.20
CA LYS A 425 4.67 15.63 -1.45
C LYS A 425 3.83 14.76 -2.38
N SER A 426 2.51 14.95 -2.37
CA SER A 426 1.61 14.22 -3.26
C SER A 426 2.01 14.34 -4.74
N ARG A 427 2.12 13.20 -5.42
CA ARG A 427 2.44 13.11 -6.86
C ARG A 427 1.28 13.55 -7.77
N ASP A 428 0.05 13.62 -7.26
CA ASP A 428 -1.16 13.88 -8.05
C ASP A 428 -1.19 15.30 -8.66
N PHE A 429 -0.38 16.21 -8.15
CA PHE A 429 -0.27 17.57 -8.65
C PHE A 429 0.47 17.70 -10.00
N ARG A 430 1.15 16.65 -10.48
CA ARG A 430 1.83 16.69 -11.79
C ARG A 430 0.94 16.28 -12.97
N ARG A 431 -0.24 15.69 -12.73
CA ARG A 431 -1.16 15.19 -13.76
C ARG A 431 -2.49 15.94 -13.80
N GLY A 432 -2.46 17.25 -13.54
CA GLY A 432 -3.52 18.17 -13.95
C GLY A 432 -3.77 18.06 -15.47
N ARG A 433 -4.93 17.47 -15.78
CA ARG A 433 -5.51 17.18 -17.10
C ARG A 433 -5.22 18.27 -18.14
N GLY A 434 -4.77 17.85 -19.33
CA GLY A 434 -4.57 18.73 -20.49
C GLY A 434 -5.77 19.62 -20.76
N GLY A 435 -5.62 20.91 -20.44
CA GLY A 435 -6.50 21.99 -20.82
C GLY A 435 -5.63 23.10 -21.39
N ARG A 436 -5.84 23.45 -22.66
CA ARG A 436 -5.31 24.67 -23.25
C ARG A 436 -5.88 25.86 -22.47
N GLY A 437 -5.12 26.36 -21.50
CA GLY A 437 -5.44 27.58 -20.76
C GLY A 437 -5.13 27.49 -19.26
N GLY A 438 -4.03 28.12 -18.85
CA GLY A 438 -3.93 28.76 -17.54
C GLY A 438 -3.41 27.93 -16.37
N GLY A 439 -2.13 28.14 -16.03
CA GLY A 439 -1.62 27.93 -14.67
C GLY A 439 -0.84 26.64 -14.47
N ARG A 440 0.49 26.73 -14.56
CA ARG A 440 1.30 26.15 -13.49
C ARG A 440 0.80 26.81 -12.21
N GLY A 441 -0.10 26.14 -11.48
CA GLY A 441 -0.36 26.54 -10.11
C GLY A 441 0.88 26.14 -9.33
N ASP A 442 1.93 26.97 -9.40
CA ASP A 442 3.03 26.88 -8.45
C ASP A 442 2.35 26.98 -7.08
N GLN A 443 2.40 25.88 -6.33
CA GLN A 443 1.95 25.87 -4.93
C GLN A 443 3.02 26.61 -4.16
N ASN A 444 3.01 27.94 -4.30
CA ASN A 444 3.81 28.82 -3.49
C ASN A 444 3.23 28.76 -2.09
N GLY A 445 4.07 28.36 -1.15
CA GLY A 445 3.72 28.22 0.24
C GLY A 445 4.85 27.52 0.98
N GLU A 446 4.82 27.69 2.29
CA GLU A 446 5.87 27.23 3.19
C GLU A 446 5.24 26.57 4.40
N TYR A 447 6.01 25.70 5.05
CA TYR A 447 5.67 25.14 6.35
C TYR A 447 6.36 26.01 7.40
N ASN A 448 5.58 26.51 8.36
CA ASN A 448 6.06 27.42 9.39
C ASN A 448 6.24 26.66 10.71
N PHE A 449 7.50 26.48 11.09
CA PHE A 449 7.91 25.78 12.31
C PHE A 449 8.38 26.74 13.39
N ILE A 450 8.27 26.31 14.65
CA ILE A 450 8.91 26.94 15.81
C ILE A 450 9.74 25.88 16.51
N ILE A 451 11.05 26.10 16.60
CA ILE A 451 11.98 25.20 17.28
C ILE A 451 12.32 25.81 18.64
N HIS A 452 11.98 25.13 19.72
CA HIS A 452 12.27 25.60 21.09
C HIS A 452 13.59 25.00 21.55
N HIS A 453 14.66 25.78 21.41
CA HIS A 453 16.01 25.40 21.83
C HIS A 453 16.48 26.25 23.02
N ASP A 454 17.67 25.96 23.55
CA ASP A 454 18.15 26.56 24.81
C ASP A 454 18.31 28.10 24.77
N ASP A 455 18.55 28.70 23.59
CA ASP A 455 18.68 30.15 23.44
C ASP A 455 17.31 30.86 23.26
N GLY A 456 16.22 30.10 23.13
CA GLY A 456 14.86 30.59 22.93
C GLY A 456 14.14 29.93 21.75
N PRO A 457 12.88 30.29 21.50
CA PRO A 457 12.15 29.82 20.33
C PRO A 457 12.64 30.53 19.04
N GLU A 458 12.88 29.76 17.99
CA GLU A 458 13.25 30.24 16.65
C GLU A 458 12.20 29.85 15.61
N ASP A 459 11.73 30.83 14.82
CA ASP A 459 10.83 30.60 13.69
C ASP A 459 11.63 30.12 12.47
N VAL A 460 11.25 28.97 11.92
CA VAL A 460 11.90 28.35 10.75
C VAL A 460 10.87 28.10 9.66
N THR A 461 11.20 28.47 8.42
CA THR A 461 10.34 28.20 7.27
C THR A 461 10.95 27.16 6.34
N LEU A 462 10.13 26.18 5.95
CA LEU A 462 10.48 25.21 4.92
C LEU A 462 9.67 25.52 3.67
N GLU A 463 10.35 26.05 2.65
CA GLU A 463 9.74 26.34 1.36
C GLU A 463 9.29 25.05 0.65
N PHE A 464 8.00 24.94 0.34
CA PHE A 464 7.45 23.71 -0.22
C PHE A 464 8.01 23.40 -1.61
N ASN A 465 8.37 24.40 -2.42
CA ASN A 465 8.86 24.16 -3.78
C ASN A 465 10.31 23.66 -3.84
N SER A 466 11.17 24.12 -2.93
CA SER A 466 12.59 23.77 -2.90
C SER A 466 12.88 22.52 -2.05
N ALA A 467 12.03 22.19 -1.08
CA ALA A 467 12.14 20.97 -0.29
C ALA A 467 12.05 19.70 -1.15
N GLU A 468 12.56 18.58 -0.67
CA GLU A 468 12.37 17.26 -1.28
C GLU A 468 11.27 16.46 -0.56
N SER A 469 10.77 15.39 -1.16
CA SER A 469 9.88 14.47 -0.42
C SER A 469 10.73 13.64 0.53
N GLY A 470 10.30 13.49 1.78
CA GLY A 470 11.06 12.81 2.83
C GLY A 470 11.79 13.77 3.77
N TRP A 471 12.93 13.36 4.33
CA TRP A 471 13.66 14.12 5.34
C TRP A 471 14.27 15.41 4.79
N ASN A 472 13.88 16.56 5.36
CA ASN A 472 14.40 17.89 5.05
C ASN A 472 15.03 18.51 6.30
N HIS A 473 16.23 19.07 6.16
CA HIS A 473 16.95 19.72 7.25
C HIS A 473 16.33 21.09 7.58
N LEU A 474 15.98 21.31 8.84
CA LEU A 474 15.44 22.58 9.35
C LEU A 474 16.53 23.47 9.94
N GLY A 475 17.53 22.88 10.62
CA GLY A 475 18.62 23.62 11.25
C GLY A 475 19.35 22.80 12.32
N SER A 476 20.44 23.36 12.84
CA SER A 476 21.26 22.74 13.88
C SER A 476 21.13 23.56 15.17
N TYR A 477 20.67 22.92 16.25
CA TYR A 477 20.33 23.60 17.49
C TYR A 477 20.96 22.92 18.70
N TYR A 478 21.29 23.70 19.72
CA TYR A 478 21.74 23.16 21.00
C TYR A 478 20.54 22.89 21.90
N PHE A 479 20.44 21.66 22.41
CA PHE A 479 19.41 21.26 23.36
C PHE A 479 20.04 20.74 24.65
N SER A 480 19.47 21.18 25.78
CA SER A 480 19.68 20.54 27.08
C SER A 480 18.90 19.22 27.19
N PRO A 481 19.30 18.31 28.10
CA PRO A 481 18.58 17.07 28.32
C PRO A 481 17.22 17.35 28.95
N ASP A 482 16.15 16.84 28.33
CA ASP A 482 14.76 16.72 28.82
C ASP A 482 13.91 16.41 27.57
N THR A 483 13.45 17.45 26.88
CA THR A 483 12.55 17.35 25.73
C THR A 483 12.83 18.50 24.76
N ALA A 484 13.07 18.20 23.48
CA ALA A 484 13.09 19.19 22.42
C ALA A 484 11.70 19.33 21.81
N LEU A 485 11.13 20.54 21.88
CA LEU A 485 9.80 20.85 21.34
C LEU A 485 9.93 21.47 19.95
N ILE A 486 9.33 20.80 18.96
CA ILE A 486 9.17 21.30 17.59
C ILE A 486 7.68 21.49 17.35
N GLU A 487 7.27 22.70 16.95
CA GLU A 487 5.87 22.99 16.59
C GLU A 487 5.75 23.29 15.09
N LEU A 488 4.74 22.73 14.43
CA LEU A 488 4.33 23.10 13.07
C LEU A 488 2.98 23.80 13.13
N SER A 489 2.91 25.03 12.61
CA SER A 489 1.64 25.77 12.54
C SER A 489 0.87 25.47 11.25
N ASN A 490 -0.46 25.59 11.30
CA ASN A 490 -1.30 25.50 10.10
C ASN A 490 -1.21 26.75 9.19
N LYS A 491 -0.33 27.72 9.47
CA LYS A 491 -0.15 28.94 8.67
C LYS A 491 0.58 28.62 7.38
N SER A 492 -0.08 28.74 6.24
CA SER A 492 0.55 28.59 4.92
C SER A 492 -0.33 29.15 3.81
N GLU A 493 0.30 29.45 2.66
CA GLU A 493 -0.40 29.72 1.39
C GLU A 493 -0.77 28.44 0.64
N LEU A 494 -0.29 27.29 1.08
CA LEU A 494 -0.70 25.99 0.56
C LEU A 494 -2.19 25.74 0.83
N ARG A 495 -2.76 24.75 0.15
CA ARG A 495 -4.14 24.32 0.41
C ARG A 495 -4.28 23.49 1.69
N THR A 496 -3.27 22.66 1.93
CA THR A 496 -3.20 21.72 3.05
C THR A 496 -1.80 21.67 3.62
N ILE A 497 -1.72 21.44 4.92
CA ILE A 497 -0.48 21.15 5.64
C ILE A 497 -0.59 19.74 6.20
N ASN A 498 0.50 18.98 6.12
CA ASN A 498 0.61 17.66 6.71
C ASN A 498 1.55 17.70 7.92
N ALA A 499 1.31 16.88 8.92
CA ALA A 499 2.18 16.63 10.05
C ALA A 499 2.43 15.12 10.10
N ASP A 500 3.70 14.74 9.93
CA ASP A 500 4.19 13.37 9.83
C ASP A 500 5.23 13.17 10.96
N ALA A 501 6.52 12.99 10.64
CA ALA A 501 7.57 12.79 11.63
C ALA A 501 8.64 13.91 11.72
N VAL A 502 9.28 13.99 12.90
CA VAL A 502 10.48 14.80 13.16
C VAL A 502 11.64 13.89 13.57
N LYS A 503 12.85 14.19 13.07
CA LYS A 503 14.08 13.47 13.40
C LYS A 503 15.15 14.41 13.92
N LEU A 504 15.77 14.06 15.04
CA LEU A 504 16.95 14.73 15.58
C LEU A 504 18.17 13.83 15.41
N VAL A 505 19.26 14.38 14.87
CA VAL A 505 20.53 13.67 14.68
C VAL A 505 21.60 14.35 15.51
N LYS A 506 22.19 13.62 16.46
CA LYS A 506 23.26 14.18 17.30
C LYS A 506 24.53 14.39 16.48
N LEU A 507 25.15 15.57 16.63
CA LEU A 507 26.42 15.98 15.99
C LEU A 507 27.67 15.51 16.75
#